data_AF-A0A0S8AGF4-F1
#
_entry.id   AF-A0A0S8AGF4-F1
#
_cell.length_a   1.000
_cell.length_b   1.000
_cell.length_c   1.000
_cell.angle_alpha   90.00
_cell.angle_beta   90.00
_cell.angle_gamma   90.00
#
_symmetry.space_group_name_H-M   'P 1'
#
loop_
_entity.id
_entity.type
_entity.pdbx_description
1 polymer ?
#
loop_
_entity_poly.entity_id
_entity_poly.type
_entity_poly.pdbx_seq_one_letter_code
_entity_poly.pdbx_strand_id
1 'polypeptide(L)'
;MAYPPLVLASTAAAMDVEAAIFFTFYGMDIINKHKYKSLKVAPIGNPAMPSPVPMPNIIGMLPGMTAIGTAMMKSMIKGINWPTIPELVETCIEAEVKMLACTPTMEMTGVKKEDLVDNVIVAGAAEYLDFALDANISLFV
;
A
#
# COMPACT_ATOMS: atom_id res chain seq x y z
N MET A 1 1.34 -4.38 2.89
CA MET A 1 -0.10 -4.26 3.15
C MET A 1 -0.64 -3.10 2.33
N ALA A 2 -1.07 -3.34 1.08
CA ALA A 2 -1.41 -2.26 0.15
C ALA A 2 -2.90 -1.90 0.12
N TYR A 3 -3.78 -2.89 0.32
CA TYR A 3 -5.23 -2.68 0.34
C TYR A 3 -5.72 -1.77 1.48
N PRO A 4 -5.35 -2.01 2.76
CA PRO A 4 -5.93 -1.25 3.86
C PRO A 4 -5.77 0.27 3.75
N PRO A 5 -4.57 0.85 3.49
CA PRO A 5 -4.45 2.30 3.45
C PRO A 5 -5.20 2.92 2.26
N LEU A 6 -5.20 2.26 1.09
CA LEU A 6 -5.91 2.76 -0.09
C LEU A 6 -7.42 2.73 0.08
N VAL A 7 -7.97 1.65 0.66
CA VAL A 7 -9.41 1.51 0.89
C VAL A 7 -9.89 2.50 1.94
N LEU A 8 -9.13 2.69 3.03
CA LEU A 8 -9.47 3.66 4.07
C LEU A 8 -9.44 5.09 3.52
N ALA A 9 -8.40 5.46 2.76
CA ALA A 9 -8.28 6.80 2.20
C ALA A 9 -9.35 7.11 1.15
N SER A 10 -9.63 6.18 0.23
CA SER A 10 -10.68 6.39 -0.78
C SER A 10 -12.07 6.44 -0.15
N THR A 11 -12.32 5.65 0.89
CA THR A 11 -13.58 5.72 1.66
C THR A 11 -13.70 7.04 2.42
N ALA A 12 -12.62 7.52 3.03
CA ALA A 12 -12.59 8.81 3.71
C ALA A 12 -12.91 9.95 2.72
N ALA A 13 -12.28 9.96 1.55
CA ALA A 13 -12.55 10.94 0.51
C ALA A 13 -14.02 10.87 0.03
N ALA A 14 -14.59 9.67 -0.13
CA ALA A 14 -16.01 9.50 -0.47
C ALA A 14 -16.98 9.95 0.64
N MET A 15 -16.50 10.14 1.86
CA MET A 15 -17.25 10.69 3.00
C MET A 15 -16.98 12.19 3.21
N ASP A 16 -16.40 12.87 2.20
CA ASP A 16 -15.98 14.28 2.26
C ASP A 16 -14.97 14.54 3.39
N VAL A 17 -14.19 13.52 3.78
CA VAL A 17 -13.09 13.65 4.75
C VAL A 17 -11.78 13.79 3.98
N GLU A 18 -11.06 14.88 4.23
CA GLU A 18 -9.73 15.08 3.67
C GLU A 18 -8.77 13.97 4.13
N ALA A 19 -8.11 13.31 3.17
CA ALA A 19 -7.24 12.18 3.42
C ALA A 19 -5.88 12.37 2.78
N ALA A 20 -4.85 11.89 3.47
CA ALA A 20 -3.48 11.81 2.97
C ALA A 20 -2.90 10.42 3.24
N ILE A 21 -2.06 9.93 2.33
CA ILE A 21 -1.26 8.72 2.53
C ILE A 21 0.22 9.09 2.37
N PHE A 22 1.01 8.83 3.40
CA PHE A 22 2.46 8.99 3.37
C PHE A 22 3.16 7.66 3.07
N PHE A 23 3.62 7.51 1.82
CA PHE A 23 4.31 6.33 1.33
C PHE A 23 5.80 6.39 1.69
N THR A 24 6.20 5.54 2.63
CA THR A 24 7.59 5.42 3.13
C THR A 24 8.06 3.96 3.10
N PHE A 25 9.38 3.73 3.08
CA PHE A 25 10.00 2.41 2.98
C PHE A 25 9.34 1.51 1.91
N TYR A 26 8.94 0.29 2.29
CA TYR A 26 8.28 -0.66 1.40
C TYR A 26 6.92 -0.18 0.87
N GLY A 27 6.28 0.80 1.53
CA GLY A 27 5.05 1.42 1.06
C GLY A 27 5.23 2.17 -0.25
N MET A 28 6.44 2.64 -0.57
CA MET A 28 6.74 3.33 -1.84
C MET A 28 6.43 2.47 -3.07
N ASP A 29 6.58 1.14 -2.95
CA ASP A 29 6.31 0.23 -4.06
C ASP A 29 4.82 0.20 -4.47
N ILE A 30 3.92 0.69 -3.60
CA ILE A 30 2.47 0.80 -3.87
C ILE A 30 2.19 1.86 -4.93
N ILE A 31 2.95 2.96 -4.94
CA ILE A 31 2.80 4.07 -5.88
C ILE A 31 3.85 4.07 -6.99
N ASN A 32 4.69 3.03 -7.06
CA ASN A 32 5.69 2.88 -8.11
C ASN A 32 5.11 2.13 -9.33
N LYS A 33 5.08 2.79 -10.49
CA LYS A 33 4.47 2.30 -11.75
C LYS A 33 5.09 1.00 -12.26
N HIS A 34 6.30 0.67 -11.84
CA HIS A 34 6.99 -0.56 -12.24
C HIS A 34 6.74 -1.72 -11.27
N LYS A 35 6.24 -1.45 -10.05
CA LYS A 35 6.17 -2.45 -8.96
C LYS A 35 4.76 -2.70 -8.41
N TYR A 36 3.87 -1.71 -8.42
CA TYR A 36 2.51 -1.79 -7.87
C TYR A 36 1.63 -2.96 -8.39
N LYS A 37 1.94 -3.52 -9.58
CA LYS A 37 1.24 -4.68 -10.19
C LYS A 37 1.80 -6.03 -9.70
N SER A 38 3.01 -6.05 -9.15
CA SER A 38 3.77 -7.25 -8.81
C SER A 38 4.09 -7.37 -7.31
N LEU A 39 3.42 -6.56 -6.47
CA LEU A 39 3.49 -6.66 -5.02
C LEU A 39 3.23 -8.09 -4.53
N LYS A 40 4.06 -8.55 -3.60
CA LYS A 40 4.05 -9.92 -3.07
C LYS A 40 3.57 -9.97 -1.64
N VAL A 41 3.04 -11.11 -1.26
CA VAL A 41 2.57 -11.42 0.09
C VAL A 41 3.46 -12.53 0.64
N ALA A 42 4.22 -12.22 1.69
CA ALA A 42 5.05 -13.21 2.35
C ALA A 42 4.19 -14.04 3.32
N PRO A 43 4.21 -15.38 3.24
CA PRO A 43 3.49 -16.28 4.15
C PRO A 43 4.12 -16.37 5.54
N ILE A 44 5.33 -15.79 5.71
CA ILE A 44 6.08 -15.78 6.96
C ILE A 44 6.06 -14.38 7.54
N GLY A 45 5.96 -14.27 8.86
CA GLY A 45 6.10 -12.99 9.58
C GLY A 45 4.79 -12.23 9.80
N ASN A 46 3.66 -12.75 9.33
CA ASN A 46 2.34 -12.23 9.66
C ASN A 46 1.52 -13.31 10.39
N PRO A 47 1.34 -13.22 11.72
CA PRO A 47 0.53 -14.16 12.50
C PRO A 47 -0.94 -14.26 12.07
N ALA A 48 -1.43 -13.29 11.29
CA ALA A 48 -2.77 -13.25 10.70
C ALA A 48 -2.85 -13.86 9.28
N MET A 49 -1.73 -14.39 8.74
CA MET A 49 -1.70 -15.20 7.52
C MET A 49 -2.19 -16.67 7.61
N PRO A 50 -2.66 -17.27 8.73
CA PRO A 50 -3.30 -18.59 8.67
C PRO A 50 -4.72 -18.57 8.07
N SER A 51 -5.12 -17.49 7.39
CA SER A 51 -6.41 -17.36 6.71
C SER A 51 -6.23 -17.44 5.19
N PRO A 52 -6.95 -18.32 4.47
CA PRO A 52 -8.05 -19.21 4.90
C PRO A 52 -7.58 -20.62 5.31
N VAL A 53 -6.29 -20.95 5.17
CA VAL A 53 -5.74 -22.26 5.51
C VAL A 53 -4.61 -22.09 6.54
N PRO A 54 -4.72 -22.72 7.73
CA PRO A 54 -3.66 -22.65 8.72
C PRO A 54 -2.41 -23.36 8.17
N MET A 55 -1.35 -22.58 7.95
CA MET A 55 -0.09 -23.08 7.41
C MET A 55 1.01 -22.99 8.47
N PRO A 56 1.64 -24.11 8.86
CA PRO A 56 2.79 -24.08 9.75
C PRO A 56 3.90 -23.19 9.19
N ASN A 57 4.50 -22.35 10.05
CA ASN A 57 5.55 -21.40 9.65
C ASN A 57 6.73 -22.07 8.91
N ILE A 58 7.07 -23.31 9.26
CA ILE A 58 8.13 -24.08 8.60
C ILE A 58 7.85 -24.34 7.12
N ILE A 59 6.58 -24.49 6.74
CA ILE A 59 6.19 -24.66 5.34
C ILE A 59 6.41 -23.35 4.60
N GLY A 60 6.08 -22.21 5.21
CA GLY A 60 6.28 -20.89 4.62
C GLY A 60 7.73 -20.59 4.20
N MET A 61 8.72 -21.24 4.82
CA MET A 61 10.16 -21.12 4.49
C MET A 61 10.56 -21.83 3.19
N LEU A 62 9.73 -22.71 2.64
CA LEU A 62 10.05 -23.44 1.43
C LEU A 62 10.12 -22.49 0.21
N PRO A 63 11.05 -22.73 -0.74
CA PRO A 63 11.12 -21.97 -1.98
C PRO A 63 9.78 -21.96 -2.73
N GLY A 64 9.34 -20.79 -3.20
CA GLY A 64 8.09 -20.63 -3.96
C GLY A 64 6.84 -20.32 -3.13
N MET A 65 6.87 -20.46 -1.80
CA MET A 65 5.70 -20.23 -0.95
C MET A 65 5.19 -18.78 -0.98
N THR A 66 6.08 -17.80 -1.18
CA THR A 66 5.69 -16.40 -1.42
C THR A 66 4.88 -16.23 -2.70
N ALA A 67 5.23 -16.94 -3.77
CA ALA A 67 4.48 -16.87 -5.02
C ALA A 67 3.09 -17.52 -4.86
N ILE A 68 3.03 -18.67 -4.18
CA ILE A 68 1.77 -19.36 -3.87
C ILE A 68 0.87 -18.48 -3.00
N GLY A 69 1.39 -17.92 -1.91
CA GLY A 69 0.64 -17.01 -1.03
C GLY A 69 0.12 -15.78 -1.77
N THR A 70 0.95 -15.19 -2.64
CA THR A 70 0.55 -14.07 -3.49
C THR A 70 -0.57 -14.46 -4.46
N ALA A 71 -0.46 -15.63 -5.12
CA ALA A 71 -1.48 -16.12 -6.05
C ALA A 71 -2.80 -16.43 -5.34
N MET A 72 -2.74 -17.03 -4.15
CA MET A 72 -3.90 -17.31 -3.31
C MET A 72 -4.63 -16.02 -2.93
N MET A 73 -3.91 -15.01 -2.43
CA MET A 73 -4.50 -13.72 -2.09
C MET A 73 -5.13 -13.04 -3.31
N LYS A 74 -4.45 -13.04 -4.46
CA LYS A 74 -5.02 -12.51 -5.72
C LYS A 74 -6.30 -13.24 -6.13
N SER A 75 -6.35 -14.57 -5.96
CA SER A 75 -7.54 -15.37 -6.25
C SER A 75 -8.72 -15.01 -5.33
N MET A 76 -8.47 -14.86 -4.02
CA MET A 76 -9.50 -14.47 -3.05
C MET A 76 -10.07 -13.08 -3.35
N ILE A 77 -9.21 -12.10 -3.61
CA ILE A 77 -9.58 -10.73 -3.99
C ILE A 77 -10.45 -10.74 -5.25
N LYS A 78 -10.03 -11.50 -6.27
CA LYS A 78 -10.81 -11.65 -7.51
C LYS A 78 -12.16 -12.33 -7.25
N GLY A 79 -12.21 -13.32 -6.35
CA GLY A 79 -13.43 -14.05 -5.99
C GLY A 79 -14.53 -13.17 -5.39
N ILE A 80 -14.17 -12.05 -4.76
CA ILE A 80 -15.12 -11.05 -4.23
C ILE A 80 -15.24 -9.81 -5.13
N ASN A 81 -14.70 -9.86 -6.35
CA ASN A 81 -14.70 -8.76 -7.31
C ASN A 81 -14.15 -7.43 -6.74
N TRP A 82 -13.10 -7.51 -5.91
CA TRP A 82 -12.46 -6.31 -5.35
C TRP A 82 -11.56 -5.66 -6.41
N PRO A 83 -11.57 -4.32 -6.54
CA PRO A 83 -10.53 -3.55 -7.21
C PRO A 83 -9.10 -4.02 -6.93
N THR A 84 -8.26 -3.99 -7.95
CA THR A 84 -6.82 -4.21 -7.86
C THR A 84 -6.11 -3.02 -7.20
N ILE A 85 -4.85 -3.22 -6.80
CA ILE A 85 -4.04 -2.12 -6.22
C ILE A 85 -3.90 -0.92 -7.18
N PRO A 86 -3.57 -1.09 -8.48
CA PRO A 86 -3.55 0.04 -9.41
C PRO A 86 -4.89 0.78 -9.51
N GLU A 87 -6.01 0.06 -9.57
CA GLU A 87 -7.34 0.67 -9.61
C GLU A 87 -7.65 1.45 -8.33
N LEU A 88 -7.26 0.93 -7.16
CA LEU A 88 -7.41 1.66 -5.90
C LEU A 88 -6.49 2.88 -5.78
N VAL A 89 -5.28 2.81 -6.32
CA VAL A 89 -4.37 3.97 -6.39
C VAL A 89 -4.98 5.05 -7.29
N GLU A 90 -5.49 4.66 -8.46
CA GLU A 90 -6.19 5.57 -9.38
C GLU A 90 -7.43 6.18 -8.73
N THR A 91 -8.24 5.37 -8.04
CA THR A 91 -9.40 5.87 -7.26
C THR A 91 -8.98 6.91 -6.22
N CYS A 92 -7.87 6.70 -5.51
CA CYS A 92 -7.37 7.68 -4.54
C CYS A 92 -6.94 8.99 -5.23
N ILE A 93 -6.29 8.91 -6.39
CA ILE A 93 -5.87 10.09 -7.15
C ILE A 93 -7.09 10.86 -7.66
N GLU A 94 -8.09 10.17 -8.22
CA GLU A 94 -9.34 10.77 -8.71
C GLU A 94 -10.15 11.42 -7.58
N ALA A 95 -10.11 10.81 -6.38
CA ALA A 95 -10.76 11.35 -5.19
C ALA A 95 -9.91 12.41 -4.45
N GLU A 96 -8.85 12.93 -5.10
CA GLU A 96 -7.98 13.99 -4.57
C GLU A 96 -7.31 13.68 -3.21
N VAL A 97 -7.11 12.38 -2.91
CA VAL A 97 -6.32 11.96 -1.74
C VAL A 97 -4.89 12.46 -1.92
N LYS A 98 -4.31 13.11 -0.90
CA LYS A 98 -2.92 13.58 -0.95
C LYS A 98 -1.96 12.39 -0.91
N MET A 99 -1.35 12.10 -2.06
CA MET A 99 -0.37 11.01 -2.21
C MET A 99 1.04 11.55 -1.93
N LEU A 100 1.58 11.30 -0.74
CA LEU A 100 2.86 11.85 -0.30
C LEU A 100 3.98 10.81 -0.42
N ALA A 101 5.05 11.10 -1.17
CA ALA A 101 6.23 10.25 -1.28
C ALA A 101 7.36 10.73 -0.35
N CYS A 102 7.81 9.85 0.52
CA CYS A 102 8.86 10.10 1.50
C CYS A 102 10.24 10.36 0.85
N THR A 103 10.77 11.56 1.04
CA THR A 103 12.04 12.00 0.43
C THR A 103 13.23 11.10 0.83
N PRO A 104 13.50 10.82 2.12
CA PRO A 104 14.58 9.89 2.49
C PRO A 104 14.42 8.49 1.90
N THR A 105 13.18 8.00 1.73
CA THR A 105 12.95 6.69 1.10
C THR A 105 13.32 6.71 -0.37
N MET A 106 12.95 7.77 -1.10
CA MET A 106 13.33 7.94 -2.51
C MET A 106 14.86 7.96 -2.66
N GLU A 107 15.57 8.71 -1.82
CA GLU A 107 17.03 8.77 -1.82
C GLU A 107 17.68 7.41 -1.51
N MET A 108 17.21 6.73 -0.47
CA MET A 108 17.73 5.43 -0.05
C MET A 108 17.52 4.33 -1.11
N THR A 109 16.41 4.38 -1.82
CA THR A 109 16.01 3.33 -2.79
C THR A 109 16.37 3.68 -4.24
N GLY A 110 16.78 4.92 -4.51
CA GLY A 110 17.03 5.42 -5.86
C GLY A 110 15.77 5.63 -6.70
N VAL A 111 14.57 5.55 -6.09
CA VAL A 111 13.30 5.77 -6.78
C VAL A 111 13.18 7.26 -7.14
N LYS A 112 12.92 7.54 -8.41
CA LYS A 112 12.72 8.89 -8.92
C LYS A 112 11.25 9.23 -9.01
N LYS A 113 10.94 10.53 -9.03
CA LYS A 113 9.56 11.02 -9.20
C LYS A 113 8.89 10.47 -10.48
N GLU A 114 9.65 10.30 -11.55
CA GLU A 114 9.18 9.73 -12.82
C GLU A 114 8.76 8.25 -12.73
N ASP A 115 9.25 7.51 -11.73
CA ASP A 115 8.87 6.11 -11.49
C ASP A 115 7.53 5.99 -10.75
N LEU A 116 7.05 7.09 -10.16
CA LEU A 116 5.83 7.13 -9.35
C LEU A 116 4.60 7.44 -10.21
N VAL A 117 3.42 7.09 -9.71
CA VAL A 117 2.14 7.52 -10.29
C VAL A 117 2.04 9.05 -10.28
N ASP A 118 1.15 9.58 -11.12
CA ASP A 118 0.99 11.03 -11.25
C ASP A 118 0.40 11.65 -9.97
N ASN A 119 0.52 12.98 -9.84
CA ASN A 119 0.00 13.77 -8.72
C ASN A 119 0.58 13.43 -7.33
N VAL A 120 1.74 12.77 -7.28
CA VAL A 120 2.49 12.55 -6.04
C VAL A 120 3.24 13.81 -5.60
N ILE A 121 3.09 14.14 -4.33
CA ILE A 121 3.79 15.23 -3.64
C ILE A 121 5.02 14.64 -2.94
N VAL A 122 6.21 15.16 -3.25
CA VAL A 122 7.43 14.77 -2.55
C VAL A 122 7.48 15.51 -1.22
N ALA A 123 7.56 14.77 -0.12
CA ALA A 123 7.41 15.30 1.22
C ALA A 123 8.40 14.62 2.20
N GLY A 124 8.80 15.34 3.24
CA GLY A 124 9.55 14.81 4.36
C GLY A 124 8.63 14.43 5.53
N ALA A 125 9.25 14.05 6.64
CA ALA A 125 8.52 13.75 7.87
C ALA A 125 7.82 15.00 8.46
N ALA A 126 8.39 16.19 8.26
CA ALA A 126 7.83 17.44 8.75
C ALA A 126 6.50 17.77 8.07
N GLU A 127 6.42 17.66 6.75
CA GLU A 127 5.21 17.89 5.97
C GLU A 127 4.12 16.86 6.28
N TYR A 128 4.50 15.59 6.52
CA TYR A 128 3.54 14.60 7.01
C TYR A 128 2.99 14.98 8.40
N LEU A 129 3.87 15.38 9.32
CA LEU A 129 3.47 15.73 10.69
C LEU A 129 2.60 16.99 10.71
N ASP A 130 2.84 17.97 9.85
CA ASP A 130 2.00 19.16 9.70
C ASP A 130 0.55 18.77 9.38
N PHE A 131 0.35 17.87 8.40
CA PHE A 131 -0.98 17.32 8.10
C PHE A 131 -1.54 16.47 9.25
N ALA A 132 -0.71 15.61 9.85
CA ALA A 132 -1.15 14.65 10.86
C ALA A 132 -1.52 15.29 12.21
N LEU A 133 -0.96 16.45 12.53
CA LEU A 133 -1.26 17.18 13.77
C LEU A 133 -2.69 17.73 13.80
N ASP A 134 -3.24 18.08 12.65
CA ASP A 134 -4.62 18.56 12.50
C ASP A 134 -5.62 17.43 12.19
N ALA A 135 -5.12 16.24 11.82
CA ALA A 135 -5.95 15.09 11.49
C ALA A 135 -6.66 14.51 12.73
N ASN A 136 -7.97 14.23 12.62
CA ASN A 136 -8.71 13.53 13.66
C ASN A 136 -8.31 12.05 13.79
N ILE A 137 -7.78 11.45 12.72
CA ILE A 137 -7.39 10.05 12.64
C ILE A 137 -6.04 9.96 11.94
N SER A 138 -5.05 9.36 12.60
CA SER A 138 -3.74 9.07 12.03
C SER A 138 -3.38 7.61 12.29
N LEU A 139 -3.04 6.87 11.23
CA LEU A 139 -2.75 5.44 11.28
C LEU A 139 -1.37 5.15 10.68
N PHE A 140 -0.66 4.19 11.26
CA PHE A 140 0.54 3.60 10.66
C PHE A 140 0.20 2.17 10.20
N VAL A 141 0.32 1.91 8.90
CA VAL A 141 -0.22 0.70 8.23
C VAL A 141 0.86 -0.04 7.46
#